data_AF-A0A9D6ISP8-F1
#
_entry.id   AF-A0A9D6ISP8-F1
#
_cell.length_a   1.000
_cell.length_b   1.000
_cell.length_c   1.000
_cell.angle_alpha   90.00
_cell.angle_beta   90.00
_cell.angle_gamma   90.00
#
_symmetry.space_group_name_H-M   'P 1'
#
loop_
_entity.id
_entity.type
_entity.pdbx_description
1 polymer ?
#
loop_
_entity_poly.entity_id
_entity_poly.type
_entity_poly.pdbx_seq_one_letter_code
_entity_poly.pdbx_strand_id
1 'polypeptide(L)'
;TAQADFRANDRDENKVNDFWTGDVAGLYAITDSAGNHIKLIEVSAALADAEPLAANALKSGRYPKAITGFGAPAAYHGYRFRALREDKQVTANGGNGVYRQDTDGSEEKLHNTSRFGLCAYPEEYGVAGTRTFIVNEGNTLFWRDLEGETLPDWPTDEELAAEWHKMD
;
A
#
# COMPACT_ATOMS: atom_id res chain seq x y z
N THR A 1 -8.53 -10.52 -1.56
CA THR A 1 -7.22 -9.89 -1.80
C THR A 1 -6.48 -9.77 -0.47
N ALA A 2 -5.16 -9.53 -0.46
CA ALA A 2 -4.37 -9.45 0.77
C ALA A 2 -4.93 -8.42 1.77
N GLN A 3 -5.30 -7.22 1.30
CA GLN A 3 -5.91 -6.17 2.12
C GLN A 3 -7.26 -6.59 2.72
N ALA A 4 -8.11 -7.27 1.96
CA ALA A 4 -9.38 -7.78 2.47
C ALA A 4 -9.18 -8.83 3.57
N ASP A 5 -8.16 -9.68 3.42
CA ASP A 5 -7.81 -10.68 4.42
C ASP A 5 -7.17 -10.06 5.68
N PHE A 6 -6.32 -9.03 5.50
CA PHE A 6 -5.77 -8.22 6.59
C PHE A 6 -6.89 -7.70 7.50
N ARG A 7 -7.86 -7.02 6.88
CA ARG A 7 -9.01 -6.41 7.56
C ARG A 7 -9.96 -7.43 8.17
N ALA A 8 -10.32 -8.48 7.44
CA ALA A 8 -11.35 -9.42 7.86
C ALA A 8 -10.91 -10.28 9.06
N ASN A 9 -9.60 -10.48 9.22
CA ASN A 9 -9.04 -11.36 10.23
C ASN A 9 -8.20 -10.63 11.29
N ASP A 10 -8.21 -9.28 11.33
CA ASP A 10 -7.43 -8.50 12.31
C ASP A 10 -5.97 -8.98 12.34
N ARG A 11 -5.31 -9.00 11.18
CA ARG A 11 -4.04 -9.73 10.99
C ARG A 11 -2.88 -9.19 11.82
N ASP A 12 -2.95 -7.95 12.27
CA ASP A 12 -2.02 -7.30 13.20
C ASP A 12 -2.51 -7.35 14.66
N GLU A 13 -3.67 -7.97 14.91
CA GLU A 13 -4.29 -8.20 16.20
C GLU A 13 -4.56 -6.94 17.04
N ASN A 14 -4.74 -5.79 16.37
CA ASN A 14 -4.96 -4.48 16.98
C ASN A 14 -6.40 -4.30 17.52
N LYS A 15 -7.29 -5.27 17.27
CA LYS A 15 -8.73 -5.29 17.66
C LYS A 15 -9.62 -4.35 16.86
N VAL A 16 -9.16 -3.89 15.70
CA VAL A 16 -9.88 -3.03 14.77
C VAL A 16 -9.82 -3.64 13.36
N ASN A 17 -10.98 -3.83 12.73
CA ASN A 17 -11.04 -4.31 11.36
C ASN A 17 -10.75 -3.17 10.38
N ASP A 18 -9.48 -2.91 10.10
CA ASP A 18 -8.99 -1.87 9.19
C ASP A 18 -8.06 -2.43 8.10
N PHE A 19 -7.70 -1.57 7.15
CA PHE A 19 -6.74 -1.87 6.11
C PHE A 19 -5.35 -1.41 6.51
N TRP A 20 -4.33 -2.15 6.09
CA TRP A 20 -2.94 -1.72 6.19
C TRP A 20 -2.63 -0.66 5.14
N THR A 21 -2.20 0.52 5.56
CA THR A 21 -1.82 1.64 4.67
C THR A 21 -0.41 2.16 4.95
N GLY A 22 0.31 1.50 5.85
CA GLY A 22 1.69 1.82 6.19
C GLY A 22 2.63 1.69 5.00
N ASP A 23 2.59 0.58 4.27
CA ASP A 23 3.44 0.30 3.10
C ASP A 23 2.91 -0.96 2.38
N VAL A 24 3.61 -1.47 1.37
CA VAL A 24 3.27 -2.76 0.74
C VAL A 24 3.97 -3.91 1.46
N ALA A 25 5.22 -3.69 1.89
CA ALA A 25 6.06 -4.69 2.54
C ALA A 25 5.45 -5.26 3.85
N GLY A 26 4.69 -4.46 4.59
CA GLY A 26 4.03 -4.83 5.83
C GLY A 26 3.01 -5.96 5.66
N LEU A 27 2.37 -6.08 4.49
CA LEU A 27 1.50 -7.22 4.15
C LEU A 27 2.24 -8.57 4.15
N TYR A 28 3.57 -8.55 4.15
CA TYR A 28 4.40 -9.71 4.45
C TYR A 28 4.97 -9.64 5.86
N ALA A 29 5.60 -8.50 6.21
CA ALA A 29 6.56 -8.41 7.31
C ALA A 29 5.96 -8.12 8.70
N ILE A 30 4.71 -7.65 8.78
CA ILE A 30 4.00 -7.51 10.06
C ILE A 30 3.95 -8.86 10.76
N THR A 31 4.08 -8.85 12.09
CA THR A 31 4.04 -10.04 12.91
C THR A 31 2.79 -10.08 13.78
N ASP A 32 2.20 -11.26 13.93
CA ASP A 32 1.19 -11.53 14.95
C ASP A 32 1.79 -11.47 16.38
N SER A 33 0.96 -11.64 17.41
CA SER A 33 1.44 -11.66 18.81
C SER A 33 2.38 -12.83 19.13
N ALA A 34 2.39 -13.89 18.31
CA ALA A 34 3.33 -15.00 18.41
C ALA A 34 4.66 -14.73 17.67
N GLY A 35 4.80 -13.58 17.02
CA GLY A 35 6.00 -13.19 16.28
C GLY A 35 6.09 -13.78 14.87
N ASN A 36 5.03 -14.43 14.37
CA ASN A 36 5.00 -14.96 13.00
C ASN A 36 4.61 -13.87 12.01
N HIS A 37 5.31 -13.83 10.89
CA HIS A 37 4.98 -12.95 9.78
C HIS A 37 3.65 -13.34 9.14
N ILE A 38 2.80 -12.35 8.84
CA ILE A 38 1.45 -12.57 8.29
C ILE A 38 1.45 -13.12 6.85
N LYS A 39 2.49 -12.80 6.06
CA LYS A 39 2.75 -13.40 4.73
C LYS A 39 1.53 -13.41 3.78
N LEU A 40 0.77 -12.32 3.72
CA LEU A 40 -0.41 -12.21 2.86
C LEU A 40 -0.07 -11.99 1.38
N ILE A 41 1.15 -11.54 1.12
CA ILE A 41 1.76 -11.47 -0.20
C ILE A 41 3.02 -12.32 -0.23
N GLU A 42 3.56 -12.58 -1.41
CA GLU A 42 4.86 -13.22 -1.53
C GLU A 42 6.02 -12.27 -1.19
N VAL A 43 7.16 -12.84 -0.76
CA VAL A 43 8.32 -12.06 -0.32
C VAL A 43 8.91 -11.20 -1.44
N SER A 44 8.87 -11.67 -2.69
CA SER A 44 9.37 -10.95 -3.86
C SER A 44 8.54 -9.68 -4.12
N ALA A 45 7.22 -9.74 -3.95
CA ALA A 45 6.35 -8.58 -4.04
C ALA A 45 6.61 -7.60 -2.87
N ALA A 46 6.82 -8.12 -1.66
CA ALA A 46 7.16 -7.27 -0.51
C ALA A 46 8.52 -6.56 -0.69
N LEU A 47 9.53 -7.24 -1.26
CA LEU A 47 10.85 -6.66 -1.58
C LEU A 47 10.82 -5.63 -2.72
N ALA A 48 9.73 -5.61 -3.49
CA ALA A 48 9.49 -4.61 -4.54
C ALA A 48 8.87 -3.32 -4.01
N ASP A 49 8.52 -3.25 -2.73
CA ASP A 49 8.18 -1.99 -2.09
C ASP A 49 9.34 -1.00 -2.20
N ALA A 50 9.07 0.18 -2.75
CA ALA A 50 10.05 1.24 -2.92
C ALA A 50 10.19 2.13 -1.69
N GLU A 51 9.20 2.12 -0.78
CA GLU A 51 9.19 2.94 0.43
C GLU A 51 8.80 2.09 1.66
N PRO A 52 9.48 0.95 1.93
CA PRO A 52 9.14 0.11 3.08
C PRO A 52 9.43 0.85 4.38
N LEU A 53 8.57 0.68 5.37
CA LEU A 53 8.79 1.21 6.71
C LEU A 53 10.04 0.55 7.32
N ALA A 54 10.87 1.38 7.97
CA ALA A 54 12.06 0.90 8.65
C ALA A 54 11.71 -0.02 9.83
N ALA A 55 12.59 -0.99 10.12
CA ALA A 55 12.49 -1.77 11.35
C ALA A 55 12.49 -0.80 12.54
N ASN A 56 11.42 -0.82 13.34
CA ASN A 56 11.20 0.08 14.47
C ASN A 56 10.84 1.53 14.11
N ALA A 57 10.25 1.79 12.93
CA ALA A 57 9.69 3.11 12.62
C ALA A 57 8.58 3.55 13.60
N LEU A 58 8.17 2.67 14.53
CA LEU A 58 6.89 2.69 15.22
C LEU A 58 7.09 2.37 16.71
N LYS A 59 6.37 3.12 17.55
CA LYS A 59 6.43 3.14 19.01
C LYS A 59 6.05 1.80 19.64
N SER A 60 5.05 1.11 19.09
CA SER A 60 4.53 -0.12 19.74
C SER A 60 5.45 -1.33 19.57
N GLY A 61 6.41 -1.27 18.64
CA GLY A 61 7.22 -2.43 18.26
C GLY A 61 6.42 -3.57 17.61
N ARG A 62 5.11 -3.38 17.35
CA ARG A 62 4.21 -4.37 16.72
C ARG A 62 4.33 -4.42 15.20
N TYR A 63 4.90 -3.37 14.62
CA TYR A 63 4.86 -3.11 13.18
C TYR A 63 6.24 -3.29 12.53
N PRO A 64 6.31 -3.34 11.18
CA PRO A 64 7.00 -4.39 10.47
C PRO A 64 8.48 -4.48 10.80
N LYS A 65 8.99 -5.71 10.84
CA LYS A 65 10.42 -5.93 10.67
C LYS A 65 10.81 -5.43 9.28
N ALA A 66 12.00 -4.83 9.16
CA ALA A 66 12.48 -4.38 7.86
C ALA A 66 12.48 -5.55 6.88
N ILE A 67 11.82 -5.37 5.73
CA ILE A 67 11.73 -6.39 4.69
C ILE A 67 13.11 -6.80 4.15
N THR A 68 14.11 -5.93 4.33
CA THR A 68 15.53 -6.18 4.02
C THR A 68 16.13 -7.36 4.79
N GLY A 69 15.50 -7.82 5.88
CA GLY A 69 15.87 -9.05 6.57
C GLY A 69 15.54 -10.34 5.79
N PHE A 70 14.73 -10.24 4.73
CA PHE A 70 14.28 -11.37 3.91
C PHE A 70 14.93 -11.41 2.52
N GLY A 71 15.60 -10.34 2.12
CA GLY A 71 16.26 -10.23 0.82
C GLY A 71 16.67 -8.80 0.49
N ALA A 72 17.39 -8.63 -0.61
CA ALA A 72 17.68 -7.32 -1.15
C ALA A 72 16.44 -6.74 -1.85
N PRO A 73 16.17 -5.42 -1.73
CA PRO A 73 15.09 -4.78 -2.48
C PRO A 73 15.27 -4.99 -3.98
N ALA A 74 14.22 -5.44 -4.67
CA ALA A 74 14.26 -5.76 -6.08
C ALA A 74 12.87 -5.64 -6.69
N ALA A 75 12.79 -5.25 -7.96
CA ALA A 75 11.51 -5.18 -8.66
C ALA A 75 10.86 -6.56 -8.83
N TYR A 76 9.54 -6.58 -8.69
CA TYR A 76 8.69 -7.73 -8.94
C TYR A 76 8.26 -7.73 -10.40
N HIS A 77 8.81 -8.64 -11.20
CA HIS A 77 8.59 -8.68 -12.66
C HIS A 77 8.84 -7.33 -13.36
N GLY A 78 9.86 -6.58 -12.90
CA GLY A 78 10.19 -5.25 -13.43
C GLY A 78 9.39 -4.09 -12.83
N TYR A 79 8.51 -4.36 -11.86
CA TYR A 79 7.69 -3.34 -11.20
C TYR A 79 8.09 -3.12 -9.75
N ARG A 80 8.00 -1.86 -9.31
CA ARG A 80 8.06 -1.43 -7.92
C ARG A 80 6.65 -1.14 -7.41
N PHE A 81 6.45 -1.30 -6.11
CA PHE A 81 5.19 -1.02 -5.45
C PHE A 81 5.33 0.09 -4.41
N ARG A 82 4.23 0.78 -4.12
CA ARG A 82 4.17 1.77 -3.05
C ARG A 82 2.74 1.93 -2.54
N ALA A 83 2.59 2.24 -1.26
CA ALA A 83 1.33 2.73 -0.69
C ALA A 83 1.11 4.22 -1.04
N LEU A 84 -0.06 4.55 -1.56
CA LEU A 84 -0.46 5.93 -1.81
C LEU A 84 -0.69 6.66 -0.49
N ARG A 85 -0.53 7.99 -0.48
CA ARG A 85 -0.58 8.80 0.75
C ARG A 85 -1.97 9.29 1.08
N GLU A 86 -2.70 9.76 0.07
CA GLU A 86 -4.07 10.23 0.23
C GLU A 86 -4.96 9.95 -0.99
N ASP A 87 -6.27 10.05 -0.75
CA ASP A 87 -7.33 10.10 -1.73
C ASP A 87 -7.73 11.55 -2.02
N LYS A 88 -7.34 12.05 -3.21
CA LYS A 88 -7.60 13.44 -3.61
C LYS A 88 -9.09 13.73 -3.76
N GLN A 89 -9.92 12.76 -4.15
CA GLN A 89 -11.37 12.97 -4.27
C GLN A 89 -11.98 13.30 -2.92
N VAL A 90 -11.52 12.62 -1.87
CA VAL A 90 -12.02 12.81 -0.50
C VAL A 90 -11.58 14.16 0.04
N THR A 91 -10.31 14.52 -0.17
CA THR A 91 -9.77 15.83 0.23
C THR A 91 -10.51 16.97 -0.49
N ALA A 92 -10.75 16.83 -1.80
CA ALA A 92 -11.50 17.81 -2.59
C ALA A 92 -12.95 18.00 -2.09
N ASN A 93 -13.56 16.93 -1.56
CA ASN A 93 -14.88 16.97 -0.94
C ASN A 93 -14.88 17.48 0.52
N GLY A 94 -13.73 17.94 1.04
CA GLY A 94 -13.58 18.46 2.41
C GLY A 94 -13.44 17.38 3.49
N GLY A 95 -13.25 16.12 3.11
CA GLY A 95 -12.99 15.02 4.04
C GLY A 95 -11.51 14.81 4.34
N ASN A 96 -11.22 13.89 5.27
CA ASN A 96 -9.85 13.41 5.47
C ASN A 96 -9.52 12.31 4.45
N GLY A 97 -8.76 12.68 3.40
CA GLY A 97 -8.29 11.77 2.36
C GLY A 97 -7.04 10.97 2.72
N VAL A 98 -6.33 11.31 3.81
CA VAL A 98 -5.08 10.63 4.18
C VAL A 98 -5.33 9.15 4.47
N TYR A 99 -4.58 8.26 3.83
CA TYR A 99 -4.74 6.82 4.04
C TYR A 99 -4.17 6.37 5.38
N ARG A 100 -2.99 6.86 5.75
CA ARG A 100 -2.34 6.55 7.03
C ARG A 100 -3.01 7.28 8.19
N GLN A 101 -3.84 6.57 8.94
CA GLN A 101 -4.57 7.08 10.11
C GLN A 101 -4.30 6.20 11.33
N ASP A 102 -4.57 6.79 12.51
CA ASP A 102 -4.60 6.07 13.78
C ASP A 102 -6.04 5.60 14.00
N THR A 103 -6.25 4.30 14.01
CA THR A 103 -7.56 3.63 14.06
C THR A 103 -7.80 2.92 15.38
N ASP A 104 -6.74 2.61 16.13
CA ASP A 104 -6.75 1.84 17.38
C ASP A 104 -6.39 2.69 18.61
N GLY A 105 -6.06 3.98 18.42
CA GLY A 105 -5.67 4.91 19.47
C GLY A 105 -4.21 4.74 19.91
N SER A 106 -3.38 4.08 19.11
CA SER A 106 -1.96 3.87 19.38
C SER A 106 -1.08 5.09 19.11
N GLU A 107 -1.64 6.15 18.52
CA GLU A 107 -0.94 7.29 17.91
C GLU A 107 -0.09 6.90 16.69
N GLU A 108 -0.22 5.67 16.18
CA GLU A 108 0.52 5.16 15.02
C GLU A 108 -0.36 5.22 13.77
N LYS A 109 0.05 6.07 12.82
CA LYS A 109 -0.74 6.33 11.62
C LYS A 109 -0.36 5.37 10.50
N LEU A 110 -1.01 4.21 10.46
CA LEU A 110 -0.66 3.09 9.57
C LEU A 110 -1.85 2.35 8.99
N HIS A 111 -3.05 2.71 9.43
CA HIS A 111 -4.26 1.98 9.10
C HIS A 111 -5.33 2.91 8.58
N ASN A 112 -6.38 2.31 8.02
CA ASN A 112 -7.58 3.02 7.65
C ASN A 112 -8.79 2.11 7.76
N THR A 113 -9.85 2.55 8.44
CA THR A 113 -11.03 1.69 8.68
C THR A 113 -11.86 1.41 7.43
N SER A 114 -11.65 2.16 6.34
CA SER A 114 -12.52 2.08 5.16
C SER A 114 -11.81 2.04 3.81
N ARG A 115 -10.56 2.52 3.69
CA ARG A 115 -9.94 2.77 2.38
C ARG A 115 -8.46 2.39 2.32
N PHE A 116 -7.96 2.07 1.14
CA PHE A 116 -6.52 2.00 0.89
C PHE A 116 -6.23 2.42 -0.54
N GLY A 117 -4.97 2.76 -0.82
CA GLY A 117 -4.51 2.99 -2.18
C GLY A 117 -3.11 2.43 -2.35
N LEU A 118 -2.91 1.60 -3.37
CA LEU A 118 -1.60 1.05 -3.73
C LEU A 118 -1.32 1.38 -5.20
N CYS A 119 -0.04 1.59 -5.53
CA CYS A 119 0.40 1.73 -6.90
C CYS A 119 1.52 0.75 -7.26
N ALA A 120 1.56 0.40 -8.53
CA ALA A 120 2.64 -0.34 -9.17
C ALA A 120 3.18 0.47 -10.35
N TYR A 121 4.48 0.70 -10.40
CA TYR A 121 5.12 1.45 -11.48
C TYR A 121 6.39 0.73 -11.96
N PRO A 122 6.81 0.91 -13.22
CA PRO A 122 7.99 0.24 -13.73
C PRO A 122 9.23 0.70 -12.96
N GLU A 123 10.13 -0.22 -12.62
CA GLU A 123 11.42 0.11 -12.00
C GLU A 123 12.23 1.05 -12.89
N GLU A 124 12.18 0.81 -14.19
CA GLU A 124 12.74 1.68 -15.21
C GLU A 124 11.71 1.88 -16.33
N TYR A 125 11.24 3.12 -16.47
CA TYR A 125 10.30 3.52 -17.50
C TYR A 125 10.86 3.24 -18.90
N GLY A 126 10.05 2.65 -19.78
CA GLY A 126 10.42 2.31 -21.15
C GLY A 126 11.27 1.04 -21.28
N VAL A 127 11.81 0.50 -20.17
CA VAL A 127 12.56 -0.76 -20.15
C VAL A 127 11.72 -1.87 -19.54
N ALA A 128 11.28 -1.70 -18.29
CA ALA A 128 10.46 -2.69 -17.60
C ALA A 128 8.97 -2.59 -17.95
N GLY A 129 8.53 -1.40 -18.37
CA GLY A 129 7.17 -1.09 -18.77
C GLY A 129 6.95 0.42 -18.87
N THR A 130 5.77 0.83 -19.34
CA THR A 130 5.39 2.26 -19.39
C THR A 130 4.18 2.57 -18.52
N ARG A 131 3.39 1.55 -18.16
CA ARG A 131 2.14 1.73 -17.42
C ARG A 131 2.38 1.77 -15.92
N THR A 132 1.74 2.73 -15.26
CA THR A 132 1.51 2.71 -13.82
C THR A 132 0.11 2.17 -13.55
N PHE A 133 -0.02 1.31 -12.55
CA PHE A 133 -1.29 0.74 -12.09
C PHE A 133 -1.62 1.25 -10.70
N ILE A 134 -2.92 1.42 -10.42
CA ILE A 134 -3.42 1.73 -9.08
C ILE A 134 -4.62 0.85 -8.72
N VAL A 135 -4.72 0.50 -7.45
CA VAL A 135 -5.85 -0.29 -6.91
C VAL A 135 -6.24 0.22 -5.52
N ASN A 136 -7.53 0.14 -5.21
CA ASN A 136 -8.12 0.56 -3.93
C ASN A 136 -9.05 -0.51 -3.32
N GLU A 137 -9.76 -0.16 -2.26
CA GLU A 137 -10.70 -1.04 -1.54
C GLU A 137 -11.85 -1.57 -2.39
N GLY A 138 -12.18 -0.90 -3.49
CA GLY A 138 -13.15 -1.39 -4.47
C GLY A 138 -12.63 -2.56 -5.32
N ASN A 139 -11.38 -2.98 -5.12
CA ASN A 139 -10.64 -3.92 -5.97
C ASN A 139 -10.71 -3.54 -7.47
N THR A 140 -10.85 -2.24 -7.75
CA THR A 140 -10.84 -1.74 -9.13
C THR A 140 -9.42 -1.36 -9.49
N LEU A 141 -8.93 -1.95 -10.59
CA LEU A 141 -7.61 -1.68 -11.11
C LEU A 141 -7.71 -0.62 -12.21
N PHE A 142 -6.93 0.44 -12.11
CA PHE A 142 -6.75 1.43 -13.18
C PHE A 142 -5.31 1.44 -13.65
N TRP A 143 -5.08 1.90 -14.87
CA TRP A 143 -3.74 2.16 -15.38
C TRP A 143 -3.67 3.44 -16.20
N ARG A 144 -2.48 4.05 -16.20
CA ARG A 144 -2.12 5.21 -17.04
C ARG A 144 -0.63 5.16 -17.36
N ASP A 145 -0.24 5.66 -18.52
CA ASP A 145 1.17 5.97 -18.79
C ASP A 145 1.51 7.31 -18.13
N LEU A 146 2.43 7.29 -17.16
CA LEU A 146 2.85 8.49 -16.44
C LEU A 146 4.15 9.09 -16.99
N GLU A 147 4.69 8.54 -18.08
CA GLU A 147 5.95 9.01 -18.66
C GLU A 147 7.13 9.03 -17.65
N GLY A 148 7.08 8.13 -16.66
CA GLY A 148 8.06 8.03 -15.57
C GLY A 148 7.79 8.93 -14.37
N GLU A 149 6.72 9.74 -14.38
CA GLU A 149 6.33 10.54 -13.23
C GLU A 149 5.81 9.69 -12.06
N THR A 150 6.02 10.20 -10.84
CA THR A 150 5.55 9.53 -9.63
C THR A 150 4.08 9.85 -9.35
N LEU A 151 3.33 8.86 -8.89
CA LEU A 151 1.97 9.06 -8.38
C LEU A 151 1.91 8.87 -6.86
N PRO A 152 2.04 9.95 -6.06
CA PRO A 152 2.00 9.83 -4.60
C PRO A 152 0.58 9.57 -4.06
N ASP A 153 -0.45 10.03 -4.77
CA ASP A 153 -1.83 10.13 -4.28
C ASP A 153 -2.81 9.54 -5.28
N TRP A 154 -3.93 9.02 -4.77
CA TRP A 154 -5.01 8.52 -5.60
C TRP A 154 -5.68 9.68 -6.37
N PRO A 155 -5.93 9.56 -7.69
CA PRO A 155 -6.51 10.63 -8.50
C PRO A 155 -7.95 10.97 -8.09
N THR A 156 -8.43 12.16 -8.45
CA THR A 156 -9.85 12.51 -8.33
C THR A 156 -10.70 11.68 -9.29
N ASP A 157 -12.01 11.63 -9.08
CA ASP A 157 -12.92 10.92 -10.00
C ASP A 157 -12.89 11.54 -11.41
N GLU A 158 -12.70 12.86 -11.50
CA GLU A 158 -12.55 13.58 -12.77
C GLU A 158 -11.26 13.16 -13.50
N GLU A 159 -10.12 13.11 -12.79
CA GLU A 159 -8.86 12.64 -13.36
C GLU A 159 -8.95 11.17 -13.75
N LEU A 160 -9.55 10.31 -12.92
CA LEU A 160 -9.76 8.89 -13.24
C LEU A 160 -10.58 8.74 -14.53
N ALA A 161 -11.66 9.51 -14.68
CA ALA A 161 -12.52 9.43 -15.86
C ALA A 161 -11.86 10.01 -17.12
N ALA A 162 -11.03 11.05 -16.98
CA ALA A 162 -10.41 11.74 -18.10
C ALA A 162 -9.11 11.08 -18.58
N GLU A 163 -8.31 10.54 -17.65
CA GLU A 163 -6.91 10.21 -17.91
C GLU A 163 -6.55 8.75 -17.61
N TRP A 164 -7.40 8.00 -16.89
CA TRP A 164 -7.12 6.62 -16.49
C TRP A 164 -7.97 5.59 -17.22
N HIS A 165 -7.36 4.45 -17.49
CA HIS A 165 -8.04 3.30 -18.07
C HIS A 165 -8.36 2.30 -16.97
N LYS A 166 -9.66 2.03 -16.77
CA LYS A 166 -10.10 0.94 -15.92
C LYS A 166 -9.77 -0.41 -16.58
N MET A 167 -9.26 -1.37 -15.82
CA MET A 167 -9.15 -2.76 -16.26
C MET A 167 -10.44 -3.51 -15.91
N ASP A 168 -10.91 -4.28 -16.89
CA ASP A 168 -12.12 -5.11 -16.81
C ASP A 168 -11.84 -6.47 -16.16
#